data_AF-A0A8I2G3W8-F1
#
_entry.id   AF-A0A8I2G3W8-F1
#
_cell.length_a   1.000
_cell.length_b   1.000
_cell.length_c   1.000
_cell.angle_alpha   90.00
_cell.angle_beta   90.00
_cell.angle_gamma   90.00
#
_symmetry.space_group_name_H-M   'P 1'
#
loop_
_entity.id
_entity.type
_entity.pdbx_description
1 polymer ?
#
loop_
_entity_poly.entity_id
_entity_poly.type
_entity_poly.pdbx_seq_one_letter_code
_entity_poly.pdbx_strand_id
1 'polypeptide(L)' 'MAEKRCPGQDQRYWKFEDIFDVVCPHCETEIEFWKDEPVRTCPECKKSVRNPKIDPGCA' A
#
# COMPACT_ATOMS: atom_id res chain seq x y z
N MET A 1 38.44 7.49 -3.14
CA MET A 1 37.20 8.16 -2.68
C MET A 1 36.03 7.34 -3.20
N ALA A 2 35.40 6.55 -2.36
CA ALA A 2 34.33 5.64 -2.76
C ALA A 2 33.03 6.05 -2.10
N GLU A 3 32.17 6.73 -2.84
CA GLU A 3 30.74 6.79 -2.53
C GLU A 3 29.93 7.18 -3.75
N LYS A 4 29.67 6.19 -4.61
CA LYS A 4 28.49 6.22 -5.49
C LYS A 4 27.27 5.83 -4.65
N ARG A 5 26.83 6.73 -3.78
CA ARG A 5 25.46 6.66 -3.24
C ARG A 5 24.59 7.46 -4.21
N CYS A 6 23.87 6.77 -5.08
CA CYS A 6 22.82 7.39 -5.89
C CYS A 6 21.75 7.94 -4.94
N PRO A 7 21.53 9.26 -4.87
CA PRO A 7 20.54 9.88 -3.99
C PRO A 7 19.15 9.66 -4.60
N GLY A 8 18.62 8.45 -4.51
CA GLY A 8 17.34 8.10 -5.14
C GLY A 8 16.64 6.92 -4.50
N GLN A 9 17.11 6.43 -3.36
CA GLN A 9 16.50 5.30 -2.66
C GLN A 9 16.23 5.66 -1.19
N ASP A 10 15.76 6.87 -0.95
CA ASP A 10 15.20 7.26 0.33
C ASP A 10 13.69 7.03 0.26
N GLN A 11 13.22 5.95 0.87
CA GLN A 11 11.80 5.73 1.21
C GLN A 11 11.26 6.83 2.17
N ARG A 12 12.07 7.84 2.50
CA ARG A 12 11.74 8.99 3.35
C ARG A 12 10.75 9.98 2.73
N TYR A 13 10.43 9.83 1.44
CA TYR A 13 9.45 10.69 0.75
C TYR A 13 8.06 10.08 0.63
N TRP A 14 7.80 8.91 1.23
CA TRP A 14 6.43 8.40 1.31
C TRP A 14 5.60 9.34 2.19
N LYS A 15 4.67 10.03 1.54
CA LYS A 15 3.78 10.96 2.20
C LYS A 15 2.56 10.18 2.70
N PHE A 16 1.98 10.64 3.80
CA PHE A 16 0.71 10.12 4.31
C PHE A 16 -0.44 10.24 3.30
N GLU A 17 -0.28 11.10 2.28
CA GLU A 17 -1.20 11.28 1.17
C GLU A 17 -1.33 10.03 0.27
N ASP A 18 -0.40 9.06 0.37
CA ASP A 18 -0.40 7.82 -0.39
C ASP A 18 -1.14 6.66 0.30
N ILE A 19 -1.65 6.88 1.52
CA ILE A 19 -2.41 5.91 2.32
C ILE A 19 -3.88 6.30 2.27
N PHE A 20 -4.77 5.34 2.08
CA PHE A 20 -6.21 5.53 2.18
C PHE A 20 -6.87 4.39 2.92
N ASP A 21 -7.91 4.68 3.67
CA ASP A 21 -8.74 3.69 4.33
C ASP A 21 -9.68 2.99 3.34
N VAL A 22 -9.79 1.67 3.49
CA VAL A 22 -10.83 0.87 2.85
C VAL A 22 -11.45 -0.07 3.87
N VAL A 23 -12.74 -0.29 3.73
CA VAL A 23 -13.47 -1.22 4.58
C VAL A 23 -13.24 -2.65 4.11
N CYS A 24 -12.85 -3.53 5.03
CA CYS A 24 -12.68 -4.95 4.75
C CYS A 24 -14.01 -5.58 4.34
N PRO A 25 -14.13 -6.24 3.17
CA PRO A 25 -15.37 -6.91 2.77
C PRO A 25 -15.70 -8.18 3.58
N HIS A 26 -14.83 -8.57 4.53
CA HIS A 26 -15.01 -9.79 5.32
C HIS A 26 -15.35 -9.54 6.79
N CYS A 27 -14.85 -8.46 7.38
CA CYS A 27 -15.08 -8.13 8.79
C CYS A 27 -15.44 -6.65 9.01
N GLU A 28 -15.58 -5.87 7.94
CA GLU A 28 -16.00 -4.46 7.98
C GLU A 28 -15.06 -3.53 8.77
N THR A 29 -13.84 -4.01 9.08
CA THR A 29 -12.79 -3.21 9.72
C THR A 29 -12.17 -2.23 8.72
N GLU A 30 -11.71 -1.08 9.22
CA GLU A 30 -10.92 -0.12 8.45
C GLU A 30 -9.50 -0.68 8.23
N ILE A 31 -9.10 -0.77 6.96
CA ILE A 31 -7.77 -1.20 6.56
C ILE A 31 -7.12 -0.05 5.80
N GLU A 32 -5.99 0.42 6.29
CA GLU A 32 -5.15 1.37 5.58
C GLU A 32 -4.47 0.67 4.39
N PHE A 33 -4.80 1.06 3.16
CA PHE A 33 -4.12 0.59 1.96
C PHE A 33 -3.18 1.66 1.41
N TRP A 34 -2.05 1.22 0.88
CA TRP A 34 -1.13 2.09 0.15
C TRP A 34 -1.51 2.14 -1.34
N LYS A 35 -1.25 3.26 -2.02
CA LYS A 35 -1.50 3.39 -3.47
C LYS A 35 -0.73 2.38 -4.33
N ASP A 36 0.41 1.89 -3.85
CA ASP A 36 1.29 0.94 -4.55
C ASP A 36 1.05 -0.50 -4.09
N GLU A 37 0.17 -0.73 -3.11
CA GLU A 37 -0.09 -2.05 -2.54
C GLU A 37 -1.35 -2.67 -3.16
N PRO A 38 -1.22 -3.65 -4.07
CA PRO A 38 -2.36 -4.29 -4.76
C PRO A 38 -3.18 -5.21 -3.85
N VAL A 39 -2.54 -5.79 -2.84
CA VAL A 39 -3.15 -6.68 -1.85
C VAL A 39 -2.56 -6.37 -0.49
N ARG A 40 -3.43 -6.27 0.52
CA ARG A 40 -3.03 -6.16 1.91
C ARG A 40 -3.76 -7.20 2.75
N THR A 41 -3.07 -7.69 3.77
CA THR A 41 -3.69 -8.57 4.77
C THR A 41 -4.40 -7.73 5.82
N CYS A 42 -5.69 -8.00 6.03
CA CYS A 42 -6.48 -7.36 7.07
C CYS A 42 -5.86 -7.65 8.46
N PRO A 43 -5.62 -6.64 9.31
CA PRO A 43 -5.06 -6.85 10.65
C PRO A 43 -6.02 -7.58 11.60
N GLU A 44 -7.33 -7.46 11.36
CA GLU A 44 -8.36 -8.06 12.22
C GLU A 44 -8.67 -9.51 11.83
N CYS A 45 -9.12 -9.74 10.58
CA CYS A 45 -9.51 -11.07 10.12
C CYS A 45 -8.40 -11.87 9.43
N LYS A 46 -7.21 -11.27 9.21
CA LYS A 46 -6.05 -11.87 8.53
C LYS A 46 -6.32 -12.38 7.10
N LYS A 47 -7.40 -11.90 6.47
CA LYS A 47 -7.71 -12.21 5.07
C LYS A 47 -6.99 -11.26 4.12
N SER A 48 -6.65 -11.78 2.95
CA SER A 48 -6.07 -11.01 1.85
C SER A 48 -7.15 -10.17 1.18
N VAL A 49 -7.12 -8.86 1.40
CA VAL A 49 -8.01 -7.89 0.77
C VAL A 49 -7.29 -7.32 -0.45
N ARG A 50 -7.99 -7.21 -1.57
CA ARG A 50 -7.47 -6.56 -2.78
C ARG A 50 -7.82 -5.09 -2.76
N ASN A 51 -6.89 -4.28 -3.24
CA ASN A 51 -7.08 -2.86 -3.35
C ASN A 51 -8.07 -2.56 -4.50
N PRO A 52 -9.28 -2.03 -4.23
CA PRO A 52 -10.24 -1.72 -5.27
C PRO A 52 -9.87 -0.49 -6.11
N LYS A 53 -8.91 0.34 -5.66
CA LYS A 53 -8.42 1.50 -6.41
C LYS A 53 -7.29 1.15 -7.39
N ILE A 54 -6.64 0.00 -7.22
CA ILE A 54 -5.65 -0.49 -8.18
C ILE A 54 -6.42 -1.37 -9.14
N ASP A 55 -6.81 -0.77 -10.26
CA ASP A 55 -7.40 -1.50 -11.38
C ASP A 55 -6.30 -2.41 -11.96
N PRO A 56 -6.44 -3.76 -11.94
CA PRO A 56 -5.48 -4.66 -12.60
C PRO A 56 -5.56 -4.60 -14.14
N GLY A 57 -6.19 -3.56 -14.69
CA GLY A 57 -6.50 -3.37 -16.11
C GLY A 57 -5.68 -2.28 -16.78
N CYS A 58 -4.35 -2.40 -16.80
CA CYS A 58 -3.57 -1.77 -17.87
C CYS A 58 -2.41 -2.68 -18.27
N ALA A 59 -2.68 -3.50 -19.29
CA ALA A 59 -1.71 -4.27 -20.03
C ALA A 59 -1.13 -3.45 -21.19
#